data_AF-A0AAW8RSN0-F1
#
_entry.id   AF-A0AAW8RSN0-F1
#
_cell.length_a   1.000
_cell.length_b   1.000
_cell.length_c   1.000
_cell.angle_alpha   90.00
_cell.angle_beta   90.00
_cell.angle_gamma   90.00
#
_symmetry.space_group_name_H-M   'P 1'
#
loop_
_entity.id
_entity.type
_entity.pdbx_description
1 polymer ?
#
loop_
_entity_poly.entity_id
_entity_poly.type
_entity_poly.pdbx_seq_one_letter_code
_entity_poly.pdbx_strand_id
1 'polypeptide(L)'
;MSAKIKILGIAPYEELNNSMSIVSKQFTDVESDIYTADLKEGQKIASELFENDYDAIISRGGTADLIRQVVSIPVIDVSISIYDILGTIRLAKNYTENFAIVGYASITETAHLLCDILGYTIKIITLDESTDTSMTLDILIEEQYEMILCDAITNRLALTKSINTILITSGFESIKHAYQEALTIAKQLKRVIHEKTVLEESLHQQKQDFIIIDEAFQVYYANTSNDLSSSIAKFLNLEFTL
;
A
#
# COMPACT_ATOMS: atom_id res chain seq x y z
N MET A 1 13.96 -25.72 -7.40
CA MET A 1 12.76 -24.85 -7.45
C MET A 1 13.13 -23.56 -6.75
N SER A 2 12.93 -22.40 -7.40
CA SER A 2 13.01 -21.10 -6.71
C SER A 2 12.02 -21.10 -5.55
N ALA A 3 12.39 -20.57 -4.39
CA ALA A 3 11.44 -20.34 -3.30
C ALA A 3 10.30 -19.45 -3.83
N LYS A 4 9.06 -19.80 -3.45
CA LYS A 4 7.89 -18.97 -3.78
C LYS A 4 7.99 -17.63 -3.07
N ILE A 5 7.37 -16.61 -3.66
CA ILE A 5 7.27 -15.29 -3.06
C ILE A 5 6.04 -15.27 -2.16
N LYS A 6 6.23 -14.93 -0.88
CA LYS A 6 5.15 -14.85 0.10
C LYS A 6 4.60 -13.43 0.16
N ILE A 7 3.30 -13.28 -0.07
CA ILE A 7 2.62 -11.99 -0.09
C ILE A 7 1.52 -11.99 0.97
N LEU A 8 1.54 -10.99 1.84
CA LEU A 8 0.44 -10.74 2.78
C LEU A 8 -0.55 -9.76 2.14
N GLY A 9 -1.80 -10.19 1.95
CA GLY A 9 -2.89 -9.36 1.49
C GLY A 9 -3.71 -8.81 2.66
N ILE A 10 -3.90 -7.50 2.74
CA ILE A 10 -4.78 -6.86 3.73
C ILE A 10 -5.79 -6.00 2.99
N ALA A 11 -6.99 -6.55 2.84
CA ALA A 11 -8.08 -5.91 2.12
C ALA A 11 -8.96 -5.10 3.09
N PRO A 12 -9.15 -3.77 2.89
CA PRO A 12 -10.04 -2.97 3.73
C PRO A 12 -11.53 -3.37 3.71
N TYR A 13 -11.95 -4.24 2.79
CA TYR A 13 -13.33 -4.71 2.66
C TYR A 13 -13.39 -6.06 1.93
N GLU A 14 -14.47 -6.79 2.14
CA GLU A 14 -14.65 -8.18 1.69
C GLU A 14 -14.57 -8.35 0.16
N GLU A 15 -15.11 -7.40 -0.62
CA GLU A 15 -15.09 -7.48 -2.08
C GLU A 15 -13.66 -7.47 -2.64
N LEU A 16 -12.77 -6.69 -2.03
CA LEU A 16 -11.35 -6.68 -2.40
C LEU A 16 -10.65 -7.96 -1.93
N ASN A 17 -10.95 -8.47 -0.73
CA ASN A 17 -10.41 -9.76 -0.27
C ASN A 17 -10.74 -10.88 -1.27
N ASN A 18 -12.02 -11.00 -1.63
CA ASN A 18 -12.48 -12.00 -2.59
C ASN A 18 -11.79 -11.86 -3.95
N SER A 19 -11.65 -10.62 -4.44
CA SER A 19 -10.98 -10.36 -5.71
C SER A 19 -9.49 -10.69 -5.66
N MET A 20 -8.78 -10.33 -4.58
CA MET A 20 -7.39 -10.71 -4.33
C MET A 20 -7.22 -12.23 -4.27
N SER A 21 -8.15 -12.93 -3.60
CA SER A 21 -8.15 -14.40 -3.49
C SER A 21 -8.34 -15.11 -4.83
N ILE A 22 -9.07 -14.50 -5.77
CA ILE A 22 -9.23 -15.03 -7.13
C ILE A 22 -7.98 -14.73 -7.97
N VAL A 23 -7.43 -13.51 -7.87
CA VAL A 23 -6.26 -13.09 -8.64
C VAL A 23 -5.00 -13.84 -8.21
N SER A 24 -4.79 -14.05 -6.91
CA SER A 24 -3.60 -14.72 -6.37
C SER A 24 -3.41 -16.13 -6.95
N LYS A 25 -4.51 -16.86 -7.20
CA LYS A 25 -4.50 -18.19 -7.82
C LYS A 25 -3.95 -18.21 -9.25
N GLN A 26 -3.89 -17.07 -9.92
CA GLN A 26 -3.30 -16.95 -11.26
C GLN A 26 -1.76 -16.91 -11.22
N PHE A 27 -1.16 -16.72 -10.04
CA PHE A 27 0.29 -16.62 -9.85
C PHE A 27 0.85 -17.89 -9.18
N THR A 28 1.44 -18.79 -9.97
CA THR A 28 1.96 -20.09 -9.48
C THR A 28 3.15 -19.96 -8.52
N ASP A 29 3.91 -18.88 -8.68
CA ASP A 29 5.16 -18.61 -7.94
C ASP A 29 4.91 -17.79 -6.66
N VAL A 30 3.64 -17.55 -6.32
CA VAL A 30 3.21 -16.78 -5.16
C VAL A 30 2.51 -17.69 -4.15
N GLU A 31 2.77 -17.43 -2.88
CA GLU A 31 1.97 -17.89 -1.75
C GLU A 31 1.33 -16.65 -1.13
N SER A 32 0.01 -16.69 -0.87
CA SER A 32 -0.70 -15.52 -0.35
C SER A 32 -1.61 -15.87 0.81
N ASP A 33 -1.45 -15.13 1.91
CA ASP A 33 -2.40 -15.09 3.01
C ASP A 33 -3.15 -13.77 2.93
N ILE A 34 -4.48 -13.80 2.95
CA ILE A 34 -5.31 -12.62 2.71
C ILE A 34 -6.31 -12.44 3.86
N TYR A 35 -6.30 -11.26 4.46
CA TYR A 35 -7.15 -10.89 5.59
C TYR A 35 -8.00 -9.67 5.25
N THR A 36 -9.21 -9.61 5.79
CA THR A 36 -10.07 -8.41 5.72
C THR A 36 -9.86 -7.58 6.97
N ALA A 37 -9.33 -6.36 6.83
CA ALA A 37 -9.18 -5.39 7.91
C ALA A 37 -8.92 -3.98 7.35
N ASP A 38 -9.54 -2.95 7.94
CA ASP A 38 -9.38 -1.56 7.52
C ASP A 38 -8.44 -0.77 8.46
N LEU A 39 -7.77 0.24 7.90
CA LEU A 39 -7.05 1.28 8.63
C LEU A 39 -6.16 0.73 9.77
N LYS A 40 -6.50 1.07 11.04
CA LYS A 40 -5.73 0.69 12.22
C LYS A 40 -5.76 -0.81 12.50
N GLU A 41 -6.86 -1.49 12.16
CA GLU A 41 -6.94 -2.95 12.30
C GLU A 41 -6.00 -3.62 11.31
N GLY A 42 -6.00 -3.15 10.05
CA GLY A 42 -5.06 -3.63 9.03
C GLY A 42 -3.61 -3.36 9.40
N GLN A 43 -3.30 -2.18 9.92
CA GLN A 43 -1.97 -1.84 10.44
C GLN A 43 -1.53 -2.79 11.57
N LYS A 44 -2.43 -3.10 12.51
CA LYS A 44 -2.14 -4.01 13.62
C LYS A 44 -1.83 -5.42 13.12
N ILE A 45 -2.67 -5.97 12.23
CA ILE A 45 -2.45 -7.29 11.64
C ILE A 45 -1.12 -7.32 10.89
N ALA A 46 -0.83 -6.29 10.08
CA ALA A 46 0.44 -6.19 9.37
C ALA A 46 1.63 -6.20 10.33
N SER A 47 1.57 -5.41 11.41
CA SER A 47 2.64 -5.32 12.42
C SER A 47 2.86 -6.63 13.19
N GLU A 48 1.82 -7.44 13.37
CA GLU A 48 1.94 -8.73 14.07
C GLU A 48 2.41 -9.85 13.14
N LEU A 49 2.09 -9.77 11.84
CA LEU A 49 2.34 -10.85 10.89
C LEU A 49 3.55 -10.62 9.98
N PHE A 50 4.05 -9.40 9.80
CA PHE A 50 5.14 -9.15 8.83
C PHE A 50 6.44 -9.90 9.17
N GLU A 51 6.65 -10.24 10.45
CA GLU A 51 7.79 -11.05 10.90
C GLU A 51 7.72 -12.51 10.41
N ASN A 52 6.58 -12.97 9.90
CA ASN A 52 6.39 -14.33 9.36
C ASN A 52 6.99 -14.54 7.96
N ASP A 53 8.09 -13.85 7.65
CA ASP A 53 8.88 -14.06 6.42
C ASP A 53 8.08 -13.73 5.14
N TYR A 54 7.26 -12.67 5.17
CA TYR A 54 6.62 -12.14 3.97
C TYR A 54 7.59 -11.26 3.17
N ASP A 55 7.50 -11.35 1.85
CA ASP A 55 8.34 -10.58 0.92
C ASP A 55 7.74 -9.22 0.57
N ALA A 56 6.41 -9.10 0.64
CA ALA A 56 5.67 -7.89 0.32
C ALA A 56 4.26 -7.92 0.94
N ILE A 57 3.67 -6.74 1.11
CA ILE A 57 2.28 -6.56 1.53
C ILE A 57 1.50 -5.90 0.40
N ILE A 58 0.30 -6.40 0.09
CA ILE A 58 -0.65 -5.76 -0.82
C ILE A 58 -1.84 -5.27 0.00
N SER A 59 -2.17 -3.98 -0.09
CA SER A 59 -3.34 -3.39 0.55
C SER A 59 -3.93 -2.27 -0.31
N ARG A 60 -4.83 -1.44 0.22
CA ARG A 60 -5.46 -0.37 -0.56
C ARG A 60 -5.63 0.94 0.22
N GLY A 61 -5.30 2.05 -0.43
CA GLY A 61 -5.52 3.42 0.02
C GLY A 61 -4.97 3.69 1.42
N GLY A 62 -5.73 4.41 2.25
CA GLY A 62 -5.29 4.78 3.60
C GLY A 62 -4.88 3.60 4.50
N THR A 63 -5.38 2.38 4.27
CA THR A 63 -4.89 1.18 4.99
C THR A 63 -3.45 0.86 4.57
N ALA A 64 -3.13 0.91 3.28
CA ALA A 64 -1.77 0.71 2.78
C ALA A 64 -0.81 1.78 3.32
N ASP A 65 -1.25 3.03 3.38
CA ASP A 65 -0.46 4.15 3.91
C ASP A 65 -0.10 3.95 5.38
N LEU A 66 -1.07 3.51 6.20
CA LEU A 66 -0.84 3.22 7.62
C LEU A 66 0.07 2.01 7.82
N ILE A 67 -0.07 0.95 7.02
CA ILE A 67 0.80 -0.23 7.09
C ILE A 67 2.24 0.15 6.77
N ARG A 68 2.46 0.99 5.75
CA ARG A 68 3.80 1.42 5.32
C ARG A 68 4.60 2.12 6.43
N GLN A 69 3.92 2.70 7.42
CA GLN A 69 4.57 3.39 8.55
C GLN A 69 5.15 2.44 9.61
N VAL A 70 4.73 1.17 9.64
CA VAL A 70 5.07 0.23 10.73
C VAL A 70 5.83 -1.02 10.27
N VAL A 71 5.99 -1.23 8.96
CA VAL A 71 6.68 -2.40 8.40
C VAL A 71 7.95 -2.00 7.64
N SER A 72 8.92 -2.91 7.59
CA SER A 72 10.18 -2.74 6.85
C SER A 72 10.17 -3.34 5.44
N ILE A 73 9.12 -4.09 5.09
CA ILE A 73 8.94 -4.73 3.78
C ILE A 73 8.10 -3.86 2.83
N PRO A 74 8.22 -4.01 1.50
CA PRO A 74 7.47 -3.20 0.56
C PRO A 74 5.96 -3.38 0.70
N VAL A 75 5.24 -2.26 0.72
CA VAL A 75 3.78 -2.19 0.68
C VAL A 75 3.34 -1.69 -0.69
N ILE A 76 2.48 -2.44 -1.36
CA ILE A 76 1.95 -2.14 -2.68
C ILE A 76 0.48 -1.75 -2.52
N ASP A 77 0.14 -0.55 -3.00
CA ASP A 77 -1.23 -0.04 -2.99
C ASP A 77 -1.97 -0.54 -4.24
N VAL A 78 -3.14 -1.16 -4.05
CA VAL A 78 -4.09 -1.46 -5.13
C VAL A 78 -4.89 -0.19 -5.43
N SER A 79 -4.26 0.73 -6.14
CA SER A 79 -4.91 2.00 -6.51
C SER A 79 -6.12 1.78 -7.41
N ILE A 80 -7.10 2.69 -7.31
CA ILE A 80 -8.28 2.68 -8.18
C ILE A 80 -7.89 3.21 -9.55
N SER A 81 -8.27 2.49 -10.60
CA SER A 81 -8.01 2.91 -11.97
C SER A 81 -9.13 3.79 -12.54
N ILE A 82 -8.82 4.48 -13.64
CA ILE A 82 -9.82 5.22 -14.43
C ILE A 82 -10.96 4.29 -14.90
N TYR A 83 -10.63 3.03 -15.25
CA TYR A 83 -11.62 2.04 -15.67
C TYR A 83 -12.56 1.63 -14.55
N ASP A 84 -12.06 1.57 -13.32
CA ASP A 84 -12.84 1.23 -12.15
C ASP A 84 -13.90 2.32 -11.90
N ILE A 85 -13.49 3.59 -11.89
CA ILE A 85 -14.40 4.73 -11.72
C ILE A 85 -15.42 4.80 -12.87
N LEU A 86 -14.97 4.65 -14.12
CA LEU A 86 -15.86 4.65 -15.27
C LEU A 86 -16.87 3.50 -15.21
N GLY A 87 -16.42 2.30 -14.80
CA GLY A 87 -17.26 1.13 -14.60
C GLY A 87 -18.33 1.39 -13.56
N THR A 88 -17.97 1.99 -12.42
CA THR A 88 -18.92 2.36 -11.36
C THR A 88 -19.91 3.42 -11.82
N ILE A 89 -19.48 4.46 -12.54
CA ILE A 89 -20.37 5.48 -13.10
C ILE A 89 -21.39 4.84 -14.06
N ARG A 90 -20.93 3.95 -14.95
CA ARG A 90 -21.81 3.21 -15.87
C ARG A 90 -22.80 2.31 -15.13
N LEU A 91 -22.36 1.67 -14.06
CA LEU A 91 -23.22 0.85 -13.22
C LEU A 91 -24.31 1.71 -12.58
N ALA A 92 -23.95 2.84 -11.96
CA ALA A 92 -24.88 3.75 -11.32
C ALA A 92 -25.94 4.30 -12.30
N LYS A 93 -25.52 4.72 -13.50
CA LYS A 93 -26.42 5.19 -14.56
C LYS A 93 -27.47 4.16 -15.01
N ASN A 94 -27.22 2.86 -14.81
CA ASN A 94 -28.24 1.84 -15.08
C ASN A 94 -29.36 1.83 -14.03
N TYR A 95 -29.14 2.40 -12.85
CA TYR A 95 -30.12 2.48 -11.76
C TYR A 95 -30.77 3.85 -11.67
N THR A 96 -29.98 4.93 -11.72
CA THR A 96 -30.47 6.32 -11.59
C THR A 96 -29.52 7.31 -12.25
N GLU A 97 -30.06 8.45 -12.69
CA GLU A 97 -29.29 9.61 -13.13
C GLU A 97 -29.01 10.59 -11.98
N ASN A 98 -29.64 10.39 -10.82
CA ASN A 98 -29.55 11.27 -9.66
C ASN A 98 -28.58 10.71 -8.59
N PHE A 99 -27.30 10.72 -8.92
CA PHE A 99 -26.23 10.28 -8.01
C PHE A 99 -25.10 11.31 -7.90
N ALA A 100 -24.40 11.26 -6.77
CA ALA A 100 -23.21 12.06 -6.51
C ALA A 100 -21.99 11.14 -6.32
N ILE A 101 -20.80 11.67 -6.62
CA ILE A 101 -19.52 11.02 -6.30
C ILE A 101 -18.93 11.73 -5.09
N VAL A 102 -18.61 10.97 -4.04
CA VAL A 102 -18.04 11.50 -2.79
C VAL A 102 -16.84 10.67 -2.38
N GLY A 103 -15.69 11.30 -2.18
CA GLY A 103 -14.48 10.61 -1.72
C GLY A 103 -13.25 11.49 -1.72
N TYR A 104 -12.09 10.92 -1.41
CA TYR A 104 -10.83 11.64 -1.41
C TYR A 104 -10.35 12.06 -2.82
N ALA A 105 -9.33 12.94 -2.85
CA ALA A 105 -8.72 13.46 -4.07
C ALA A 105 -8.33 12.35 -5.07
N SER A 106 -7.80 11.23 -4.58
CA SER A 106 -7.40 10.07 -5.41
C SER A 106 -8.53 9.50 -6.29
N ILE A 107 -9.79 9.67 -5.88
CA ILE A 107 -10.96 9.28 -6.67
C ILE A 107 -11.54 10.49 -7.42
N THR A 108 -11.72 11.60 -6.73
CA THR A 108 -12.48 12.75 -7.24
C THR A 108 -11.77 13.48 -8.36
N GLU A 109 -10.43 13.59 -8.34
CA GLU A 109 -9.66 14.16 -9.46
C GLU A 109 -9.87 13.36 -10.75
N THR A 110 -9.82 12.03 -10.65
CA THR A 110 -10.07 11.15 -11.80
C THR A 110 -11.53 11.23 -12.27
N ALA A 111 -12.47 11.35 -11.33
CA ALA A 111 -13.88 11.53 -11.65
C ALA A 111 -14.15 12.84 -12.40
N HIS A 112 -13.51 13.95 -11.98
CA HIS A 112 -13.60 15.23 -12.69
C HIS A 112 -13.10 15.10 -14.13
N LEU A 113 -11.90 14.52 -14.31
CA LEU A 113 -11.33 14.29 -15.64
C LEU A 113 -12.28 13.46 -16.54
N LEU A 114 -12.87 12.39 -16.01
CA LEU A 114 -13.82 11.56 -16.74
C LEU A 114 -15.09 12.33 -17.10
N CYS A 115 -15.63 13.12 -16.18
CA CYS A 115 -16.82 13.92 -16.44
C CYS A 115 -16.58 14.96 -17.53
N ASP A 116 -15.42 15.62 -17.53
CA ASP A 116 -15.02 16.59 -18.54
C ASP A 116 -14.88 15.95 -19.92
N ILE A 117 -14.21 14.79 -20.00
CA ILE A 117 -14.00 14.06 -21.27
C ILE A 117 -15.31 13.52 -21.84
N LEU A 118 -16.19 13.00 -20.99
CA LEU A 118 -17.42 12.32 -21.40
C LEU A 118 -18.64 13.25 -21.46
N GLY A 119 -18.50 14.50 -20.99
CA GLY A 119 -19.59 15.47 -20.91
C GLY A 119 -20.66 15.11 -19.88
N TYR A 120 -20.27 14.48 -18.76
CA TYR A 120 -21.19 14.13 -17.68
C TYR A 120 -21.35 15.28 -16.69
N THR A 121 -22.60 15.54 -16.30
CA THR A 121 -22.94 16.53 -15.27
C THR A 121 -23.25 15.79 -13.97
N ILE A 122 -22.20 15.35 -13.27
CA ILE A 122 -22.30 14.63 -11.99
C ILE A 122 -21.75 15.53 -10.88
N LYS A 123 -22.45 15.60 -9.74
CA LYS A 123 -21.94 16.32 -8.56
C LYS A 123 -20.81 15.51 -7.94
N ILE A 124 -19.63 16.13 -7.82
CA ILE A 124 -18.44 15.53 -7.21
C ILE A 124 -18.08 16.32 -5.97
N ILE A 125 -17.88 15.63 -4.85
CA ILE A 125 -17.48 16.23 -3.58
C ILE A 125 -16.19 15.58 -3.10
N THR A 126 -15.12 16.36 -3.05
CA THR A 126 -13.83 15.94 -2.51
C THR A 126 -13.80 16.07 -1.00
N LEU A 127 -13.44 14.99 -0.31
CA LEU A 127 -13.23 14.96 1.13
C LEU A 127 -11.76 15.21 1.49
N ASP A 128 -11.53 15.96 2.55
CA ASP A 128 -10.24 16.15 3.20
C ASP A 128 -10.33 15.95 4.74
N GLU A 129 -9.21 16.08 5.45
CA GLU A 129 -9.18 15.90 6.92
C GLU A 129 -10.05 16.90 7.69
N SER A 130 -10.35 18.06 7.10
CA SER A 130 -11.19 19.10 7.71
C SER A 130 -12.67 18.95 7.37
N THR A 131 -13.00 18.05 6.43
CA THR A 131 -14.34 17.89 5.91
C THR A 131 -15.20 17.06 6.85
N ASP A 132 -16.30 17.63 7.35
CA ASP A 132 -17.33 16.85 8.03
C ASP A 132 -18.09 15.99 7.01
N THR A 133 -17.66 14.74 6.90
CA THR A 133 -18.27 13.76 5.98
C THR A 133 -19.74 13.50 6.37
N SER A 134 -20.09 13.53 7.65
CA SER A 134 -21.48 13.33 8.07
C SER A 134 -22.36 14.48 7.58
N MET A 135 -21.93 15.72 7.79
CA MET A 135 -22.65 16.91 7.32
C MET A 135 -22.79 16.92 5.79
N THR A 136 -21.74 16.51 5.08
CA THR A 136 -21.76 16.39 3.60
C THR A 136 -22.84 15.41 3.13
N LEU A 137 -22.95 14.26 3.80
CA LEU A 137 -23.98 13.27 3.49
C LEU A 137 -25.39 13.78 3.84
N ASP A 138 -25.55 14.55 4.91
CA ASP A 138 -26.84 15.15 5.28
C ASP A 138 -27.33 16.15 4.22
N ILE A 139 -26.43 16.99 3.70
CA ILE A 139 -26.74 17.90 2.58
C ILE A 139 -27.21 17.13 1.35
N LEU A 140 -26.57 16.01 1.00
CA LEU A 140 -26.96 15.20 -0.15
C LEU A 140 -28.35 14.56 0.02
N ILE A 141 -28.73 14.20 1.24
CA ILE A 141 -30.08 13.73 1.55
C ILE A 141 -31.09 14.86 1.36
N GLU A 142 -30.80 16.07 1.86
CA GLU A 142 -31.67 17.23 1.71
C GLU A 142 -31.87 17.64 0.24
N GLU A 143 -30.82 17.50 -0.57
CA GLU A 143 -30.83 17.71 -2.02
C GLU A 143 -31.48 16.55 -2.81
N GLN A 144 -31.99 15.52 -2.11
CA GLN A 144 -32.69 14.37 -2.67
C GLN A 144 -31.85 13.49 -3.61
N TYR A 145 -30.55 13.34 -3.37
CA TYR A 145 -29.74 12.36 -4.09
C TYR A 145 -30.18 10.93 -3.77
N GLU A 146 -30.39 10.12 -4.80
CA GLU A 146 -30.86 8.73 -4.65
C GLU A 146 -29.73 7.76 -4.35
N MET A 147 -28.50 8.11 -4.73
CA MET A 147 -27.33 7.23 -4.66
C MET A 147 -26.01 7.99 -4.54
N ILE A 148 -25.04 7.39 -3.85
CA ILE A 148 -23.68 7.91 -3.69
C ILE A 148 -22.64 6.88 -4.18
N LEU A 149 -21.73 7.32 -5.03
CA LEU A 149 -20.55 6.56 -5.45
C LEU A 149 -19.37 7.00 -4.61
N CYS A 150 -18.73 6.09 -3.89
CA CYS A 150 -17.77 6.49 -2.87
C CYS A 150 -16.70 5.46 -2.52
N ASP A 151 -15.74 5.88 -1.69
CA ASP A 151 -14.74 4.99 -1.08
C ASP A 151 -15.30 4.20 0.12
N ALA A 152 -14.48 3.30 0.67
CA ALA A 152 -14.88 2.42 1.77
C ALA A 152 -15.28 3.18 3.06
N ILE A 153 -14.60 4.29 3.37
CA ILE A 153 -14.86 5.06 4.59
C ILE A 153 -16.21 5.76 4.47
N THR A 154 -16.42 6.45 3.36
CA THR A 154 -17.65 7.16 3.03
C THR A 154 -18.82 6.19 2.90
N ASN A 155 -18.60 5.02 2.27
CA ASN A 155 -19.59 3.97 2.14
C ASN A 155 -20.10 3.51 3.51
N ARG A 156 -19.18 3.25 4.46
CA ARG A 156 -19.56 2.85 5.82
C ARG A 156 -20.42 3.92 6.50
N LEU A 157 -20.04 5.19 6.39
CA LEU A 157 -20.80 6.30 6.98
C LEU A 157 -22.18 6.47 6.33
N ALA A 158 -22.25 6.43 4.99
CA ALA A 158 -23.49 6.58 4.24
C ALA A 158 -24.49 5.44 4.52
N LEU A 159 -24.02 4.20 4.70
CA LEU A 159 -24.85 3.08 5.09
C LEU A 159 -25.51 3.30 6.47
N THR A 160 -24.83 3.93 7.43
CA THR A 160 -25.45 4.27 8.73
C THR A 160 -26.59 5.29 8.62
N LYS A 161 -26.60 6.08 7.55
CA LYS A 161 -27.64 7.06 7.22
C LYS A 161 -28.71 6.52 6.26
N SER A 162 -28.68 5.22 5.93
CA SER A 162 -29.63 4.56 5.00
C SER A 162 -29.64 5.15 3.59
N ILE A 163 -28.52 5.72 3.13
CA ILE A 163 -28.36 6.19 1.75
C ILE A 163 -27.92 5.01 0.88
N ASN A 164 -28.46 4.88 -0.34
CA ASN A 164 -27.98 3.87 -1.28
C ASN A 164 -26.57 4.24 -1.75
N THR A 165 -25.66 3.26 -1.73
CA THR A 165 -24.28 3.48 -2.13
C THR A 165 -23.82 2.47 -3.16
N ILE A 166 -22.88 2.88 -4.00
CA ILE A 166 -22.04 1.98 -4.76
C ILE A 166 -20.59 2.26 -4.37
N LEU A 167 -19.94 1.27 -3.76
CA LEU A 167 -18.51 1.33 -3.46
C LEU A 167 -17.70 1.30 -4.76
N ILE A 168 -16.81 2.27 -4.93
CA ILE A 168 -15.83 2.25 -6.02
C ILE A 168 -14.71 1.29 -5.60
N THR A 169 -14.66 0.14 -6.27
CA THR A 169 -13.71 -0.94 -5.97
C THR A 169 -12.63 -1.02 -7.04
N SER A 170 -11.41 -1.41 -6.63
CA SER A 170 -10.35 -1.73 -7.59
C SER A 170 -10.67 -3.02 -8.34
N GLY A 171 -10.59 -2.99 -9.66
CA GLY A 171 -10.88 -4.13 -10.52
C GLY A 171 -9.78 -5.19 -10.55
N PHE A 172 -10.08 -6.30 -11.22
CA PHE A 172 -9.16 -7.45 -11.35
C PHE A 172 -7.81 -7.08 -11.97
N GLU A 173 -7.79 -6.18 -12.97
CA GLU A 173 -6.53 -5.75 -13.60
C GLU A 173 -5.68 -4.88 -12.66
N SER A 174 -6.29 -4.00 -11.86
CA SER A 174 -5.60 -3.19 -10.85
C SER A 174 -4.96 -4.09 -9.78
N ILE A 175 -5.68 -5.12 -9.33
CA ILE A 175 -5.15 -6.11 -8.37
C ILE A 175 -4.02 -6.92 -9.00
N LYS A 176 -4.21 -7.40 -10.24
CA LYS A 176 -3.18 -8.15 -10.97
C LYS A 176 -1.91 -7.34 -11.17
N HIS A 177 -2.03 -6.05 -11.46
CA HIS A 177 -0.91 -5.14 -11.56
C HIS A 177 -0.15 -5.04 -10.23
N ALA A 178 -0.86 -4.87 -9.12
CA ALA A 178 -0.25 -4.85 -7.79
C ALA A 178 0.50 -6.15 -7.45
N TYR A 179 -0.04 -7.32 -7.83
CA TYR A 179 0.67 -8.59 -7.69
C TYR A 179 1.93 -8.69 -8.55
N GLN A 180 1.89 -8.19 -9.79
CA GLN A 180 3.06 -8.14 -10.67
C GLN A 180 4.14 -7.19 -10.14
N GLU A 181 3.73 -6.06 -9.60
CA GLU A 181 4.61 -5.09 -8.96
C GLU A 181 5.26 -5.70 -7.71
N ALA A 182 4.47 -6.29 -6.81
CA ALA A 182 4.96 -6.97 -5.61
C ALA A 182 5.98 -8.06 -5.96
N LEU A 183 5.70 -8.87 -6.98
CA LEU A 183 6.63 -9.88 -7.49
C LEU A 183 7.94 -9.27 -8.02
N THR A 184 7.84 -8.17 -8.75
CA THR A 184 9.01 -7.50 -9.34
C THR A 184 9.91 -6.94 -8.25
N ILE A 185 9.33 -6.22 -7.29
CA ILE A 185 10.04 -5.62 -6.16
C ILE A 185 10.65 -6.72 -5.28
N ALA A 186 9.87 -7.75 -4.92
CA ALA A 186 10.35 -8.85 -4.09
C ALA A 186 11.55 -9.58 -4.73
N LYS A 187 11.49 -9.87 -6.05
CA LYS A 187 12.63 -10.49 -6.77
C LYS A 187 13.85 -9.60 -6.77
N GLN A 188 13.68 -8.30 -6.99
CA GLN A 188 14.78 -7.34 -6.98
C GLN A 188 15.42 -7.24 -5.59
N LEU A 189 14.61 -7.13 -4.53
CA LEU A 189 15.09 -7.10 -3.16
C LEU A 189 15.83 -8.37 -2.77
N LYS A 190 15.30 -9.56 -3.11
CA LYS A 190 16.01 -10.82 -2.89
C LYS A 190 17.36 -10.88 -3.59
N ARG A 191 17.45 -10.37 -4.82
CA ARG A 191 18.73 -10.29 -5.54
C ARG A 191 19.71 -9.36 -4.83
N VAL A 192 19.27 -8.18 -4.41
CA VAL A 192 20.11 -7.21 -3.68
C VAL A 192 20.59 -7.77 -2.35
N ILE A 193 19.69 -8.43 -1.59
CA ILE A 193 20.05 -9.09 -0.32
C ILE A 193 21.05 -10.21 -0.58
N HIS A 194 20.84 -11.03 -1.62
CA HIS A 194 21.78 -12.10 -1.97
C HIS A 194 23.16 -11.56 -2.35
N GLU A 195 23.24 -10.53 -3.20
CA GLU A 195 24.50 -9.88 -3.57
C GLU A 195 25.20 -9.28 -2.34
N LYS A 196 24.45 -8.63 -1.45
CA LYS A 196 24.96 -8.12 -0.18
C LYS A 196 25.55 -9.25 0.68
N THR A 197 24.82 -10.34 0.88
CA THR A 197 25.30 -11.48 1.68
C THR A 197 26.56 -12.09 1.09
N VAL A 198 26.65 -12.26 -0.24
CA VAL A 198 27.86 -12.77 -0.91
C VAL A 198 29.06 -11.84 -0.69
N LEU A 199 28.85 -10.51 -0.72
CA LEU A 199 29.91 -9.55 -0.43
C LEU A 199 30.34 -9.60 1.04
N GLU A 200 29.40 -9.66 1.98
CA GLU A 200 29.68 -9.79 3.42
C GLU A 200 30.46 -11.08 3.73
N GLU A 201 30.05 -12.22 3.17
CA GLU A 201 30.77 -13.49 3.32
C GLU A 201 32.18 -13.44 2.72
N SER A 202 32.33 -12.82 1.54
CA SER A 202 33.63 -12.66 0.90
C SER A 202 34.59 -11.80 1.73
N LEU A 203 34.05 -10.77 2.40
CA LEU A 203 34.76 -9.92 3.34
C LEU A 203 35.13 -10.68 4.63
N HIS A 204 34.20 -11.44 5.22
CA HIS A 204 34.47 -12.27 6.40
C HIS A 204 35.59 -13.30 6.18
N GLN A 205 35.70 -13.86 4.98
CA GLN A 205 36.69 -14.90 4.66
C GLN A 205 38.10 -14.36 4.37
N GLN A 206 38.30 -13.04 4.33
CA GLN A 206 39.63 -12.47 4.09
C GLN A 206 40.53 -12.66 5.31
N LYS A 207 41.81 -12.98 5.06
CA LYS A 207 42.83 -13.15 6.10
C LYS A 207 43.34 -11.83 6.69
N GLN A 208 43.09 -10.72 6.01
CA GLN A 208 43.56 -9.40 6.43
C GLN A 208 42.51 -8.78 7.35
N ASP A 209 42.99 -8.17 8.42
CA ASP A 209 42.18 -7.37 9.32
C ASP A 209 41.77 -6.06 8.64
N PHE A 210 40.47 -5.77 8.61
CA PHE A 210 39.92 -4.53 8.06
C PHE A 210 38.72 -4.03 8.87
N ILE A 211 38.49 -2.72 8.75
CA ILE A 211 37.40 -1.99 9.38
C ILE A 211 36.80 -1.09 8.31
N ILE A 212 35.49 -1.16 8.14
CA ILE A 212 34.69 -0.26 7.29
C ILE A 212 34.04 0.75 8.23
N ILE A 213 34.30 2.03 7.97
CA ILE A 213 33.89 3.15 8.81
C ILE A 213 33.12 4.14 7.93
N ASP A 214 32.09 4.77 8.47
CA ASP A 214 31.39 5.85 7.77
C ASP A 214 32.12 7.20 7.90
N GLU A 215 31.59 8.25 7.26
CA GLU A 215 32.15 9.61 7.32
C GLU A 215 32.12 10.22 8.74
N ALA A 216 31.28 9.69 9.63
CA ALA A 216 31.20 10.08 11.04
C ALA A 216 32.13 9.24 11.94
N PHE A 217 33.02 8.45 11.33
CA PHE A 217 33.93 7.52 12.00
C PHE A 217 33.23 6.46 12.87
N GLN A 218 31.97 6.12 12.57
CA GLN A 218 31.28 4.99 13.17
C GLN A 218 31.62 3.70 12.43
N VAL A 219 31.92 2.64 13.20
CA VAL A 219 32.24 1.33 12.63
C VAL A 219 30.97 0.74 12.02
N TYR A 220 30.93 0.65 10.69
CA TYR A 220 29.87 -0.01 9.94
C TYR A 220 30.07 -1.52 9.93
N TYR A 221 31.32 -1.98 9.80
CA TYR A 221 31.66 -3.40 9.81
C TYR A 221 33.14 -3.61 10.17
N ALA A 222 33.49 -4.69 10.88
CA ALA A 222 34.87 -5.09 11.12
C ALA A 222 34.99 -6.62 11.18
N ASN A 223 36.08 -7.18 10.64
CA ASN A 223 36.43 -8.60 10.86
C ASN A 223 37.47 -8.80 11.97
N THR A 224 37.85 -7.72 12.66
CA THR A 224 38.83 -7.68 13.76
C THR A 224 38.15 -7.78 15.13
N SER A 225 38.92 -7.79 16.22
CA SER A 225 38.33 -7.67 17.57
C SER A 225 37.62 -6.32 17.77
N ASN A 226 36.50 -6.33 18.52
CA ASN A 226 35.70 -5.14 18.82
C ASN A 226 36.49 -4.06 19.59
N ASP A 227 37.44 -4.46 20.43
CA ASP A 227 38.28 -3.53 21.20
C ASP A 227 39.26 -2.78 20.28
N LEU A 228 39.80 -3.47 19.27
CA LEU A 228 40.73 -2.88 18.32
C LEU A 228 40.00 -1.92 17.37
N SER A 229 38.83 -2.34 16.86
CA SER A 229 38.04 -1.51 15.93
C SER A 229 37.53 -0.23 16.58
N SER A 230 37.03 -0.31 17.81
CA SER A 230 36.58 0.86 18.58
C SER A 230 37.73 1.81 18.96
N SER A 231 38.93 1.29 19.21
CA SER A 231 40.11 2.11 19.50
C SER A 231 40.60 2.86 18.27
N ILE A 232 40.64 2.20 17.10
CA ILE A 232 41.01 2.82 15.82
C ILE A 232 39.99 3.89 15.42
N ALA A 233 38.69 3.63 15.54
CA ALA A 233 37.64 4.60 15.26
C ALA A 233 37.75 5.86 16.14
N LYS A 234 38.02 5.70 17.44
CA LYS A 234 38.25 6.83 18.36
C LYS A 234 39.48 7.64 18.00
N PHE A 235 40.58 6.98 17.61
CA PHE A 235 41.81 7.66 17.20
C PHE A 235 41.61 8.51 15.95
N LEU A 236 40.96 7.96 14.91
CA LEU A 236 40.67 8.69 13.68
C LEU A 236 39.74 9.88 13.92
N ASN A 237 38.73 9.73 14.77
CA ASN A 237 37.84 10.83 15.15
C ASN A 237 38.60 11.96 15.89
N LEU A 238 39.64 11.64 16.66
CA LEU A 238 40.45 12.65 17.36
C LEU A 238 41.42 13.41 16.44
N GLU A 239 42.00 12.75 15.42
CA GLU A 239 42.96 13.39 14.51
C GLU A 239 42.32 14.25 13.41
N PHE A 240 41.12 13.89 12.94
CA PHE A 240 40.46 14.58 11.82
C PHE A 240 39.42 15.64 12.23
N THR A 241 39.28 15.89 13.54
CA THR A 241 38.42 16.95 14.09
C THR A 241 39.21 18.20 14.51
N LEU A 242 40.46 18.35 14.02
CA LEU A 242 41.32 19.54 14.12
C LEU A 242 41.31 20.32 12.79
#